data_AF-A0A2K9DVD5-F1
#
_entry.id   AF-A0A2K9DVD5-F1
#
_cell.length_a   1.000
_cell.length_b   1.000
_cell.length_c   1.000
_cell.angle_alpha   90.00
_cell.angle_beta   90.00
_cell.angle_gamma   90.00
#
_symmetry.space_group_name_H-M   'P 1'
#
loop_
_entity.id
_entity.type
_entity.pdbx_description
1 polymer ?
#
loop_
_entity_poly.entity_id
_entity_poly.type
_entity_poly.pdbx_seq_one_letter_code
_entity_poly.pdbx_strand_id
1 'polypeptide(L)'
;MARVSGRVRRARGAEESLAQVVLGFESIIVFLGGLAVYGLNALPAGIASWWGIVAGSVLAVLMIATTGVVRFRWGIALGWLWQALIVLGGFIVPALVIVGVIFGGMYAYATIKGRALDRRNASRAHAYSPHAPNGE
;
A
#
# COMPACT_ATOMS: atom_id res chain seq x y z
N MET A 1 -33.87 16.71 21.34
CA MET A 1 -33.28 15.58 20.59
C MET A 1 -32.05 16.10 19.83
N ALA A 2 -30.84 15.78 20.29
CA ALA A 2 -29.60 16.19 19.64
C ALA A 2 -29.36 15.32 18.39
N ARG A 3 -29.28 15.94 17.19
CA ARG A 3 -28.88 15.21 15.98
C ARG A 3 -27.40 14.86 16.12
N VAL A 4 -27.10 13.57 16.27
CA VAL A 4 -25.75 13.05 16.08
C VAL A 4 -25.40 13.27 14.62
N SER A 5 -24.67 14.34 14.30
CA SER A 5 -24.06 14.53 12.99
C SER A 5 -23.05 13.41 12.79
N GLY A 6 -23.50 12.32 12.16
CA GLY A 6 -22.63 11.26 11.68
C GLY A 6 -21.58 11.89 10.78
N ARG A 7 -20.32 11.87 11.22
CA ARG A 7 -19.19 12.38 10.45
C ARG A 7 -19.18 11.59 9.14
N VAL A 8 -19.59 12.22 8.04
CA VAL A 8 -19.62 11.58 6.71
C VAL A 8 -18.21 11.06 6.47
N ARG A 9 -18.04 9.73 6.49
CA ARG A 9 -16.75 9.10 6.21
C ARG A 9 -16.39 9.56 4.80
N ARG A 10 -15.34 10.38 4.69
CA ARG A 10 -14.79 10.81 3.40
C ARG A 10 -14.57 9.54 2.59
N ALA A 11 -15.29 9.37 1.49
CA ALA A 11 -15.11 8.22 0.61
C ALA A 11 -13.63 8.23 0.20
N ARG A 12 -12.88 7.17 0.56
CA ARG A 12 -11.46 7.06 0.23
C ARG A 12 -11.32 7.21 -1.29
N GLY A 13 -10.36 8.03 -1.72
CA GLY A 13 -10.07 8.20 -3.15
C GLY A 13 -9.74 6.85 -3.78
N ALA A 14 -9.96 6.73 -5.09
CA ALA A 14 -9.57 5.52 -5.82
C ALA A 14 -8.05 5.31 -5.70
N GLU A 15 -7.28 6.40 -5.70
CA GLU A 15 -5.83 6.41 -5.44
C GLU A 15 -5.47 5.77 -4.08
N GLU A 16 -6.16 6.20 -3.02
CA GLU A 16 -5.89 5.76 -1.65
C GLU A 16 -6.22 4.28 -1.47
N SER A 17 -7.31 3.82 -2.09
CA SER A 17 -7.74 2.41 -1.99
C SER A 17 -6.79 1.48 -2.75
N LEU A 18 -6.38 1.85 -3.96
CA LEU A 18 -5.40 1.08 -4.74
C LEU A 18 -4.03 1.04 -4.04
N ALA A 19 -3.56 2.18 -3.51
CA ALA A 19 -2.31 2.24 -2.77
C ALA A 19 -2.34 1.35 -1.51
N GLN A 20 -3.44 1.36 -0.77
CA GLN A 20 -3.60 0.49 0.42
C GLN A 20 -3.61 -1.00 0.06
N VAL A 21 -4.30 -1.38 -1.02
CA VAL A 21 -4.32 -2.78 -1.50
C VAL A 21 -2.92 -3.23 -1.90
N VAL A 22 -2.20 -2.41 -2.66
CA VAL A 22 -0.81 -2.70 -3.07
C VAL A 22 0.08 -2.92 -1.85
N LEU A 23 0.12 -1.97 -0.90
CA LEU A 23 0.94 -2.11 0.31
C LEU A 23 0.56 -3.35 1.14
N GLY A 24 -0.74 -3.66 1.23
CA GLY A 24 -1.22 -4.82 1.97
C GLY A 24 -0.70 -6.14 1.37
N PHE A 25 -0.85 -6.32 0.06
CA PHE A 25 -0.30 -7.50 -0.63
C PHE A 25 1.22 -7.54 -0.58
N GLU A 26 1.87 -6.39 -0.67
CA GLU A 26 3.33 -6.25 -0.62
C GLU A 26 3.89 -6.72 0.74
N SER A 27 3.19 -6.46 1.86
CA SER A 27 3.57 -7.01 3.18
C SER A 27 3.57 -8.54 3.22
N ILE A 28 2.62 -9.19 2.55
CA ILE A 28 2.56 -10.65 2.45
C ILE A 28 3.77 -11.15 1.65
N ILE A 29 4.12 -10.47 0.57
CA ILE A 29 5.27 -10.84 -0.25
C ILE A 29 6.58 -10.69 0.53
N VAL A 30 6.74 -9.64 1.33
CA VAL A 30 7.96 -9.48 2.14
C VAL A 30 8.08 -10.57 3.20
N PHE A 31 6.96 -10.97 3.83
CA PHE A 31 6.94 -12.12 4.73
C PHE A 31 7.37 -13.41 4.01
N LEU A 32 6.79 -13.70 2.83
CA LEU A 32 7.17 -14.84 2.00
C LEU A 32 8.62 -14.77 1.54
N GLY A 33 9.13 -13.57 1.25
CA GLY A 33 10.53 -13.31 0.93
C GLY A 33 11.45 -13.70 2.08
N GLY A 34 11.10 -13.32 3.32
CA GLY A 34 11.82 -13.77 4.52
C GLY A 34 11.81 -15.29 4.71
N LEU A 35 10.68 -15.94 4.40
CA LEU A 35 10.56 -17.40 4.45
C LEU A 35 11.41 -18.06 3.35
N ALA A 36 11.47 -17.49 2.16
CA ALA A 36 12.32 -17.95 1.06
C ALA A 36 13.82 -17.80 1.41
N VAL A 37 14.21 -16.67 2.01
CA VAL A 37 15.58 -16.44 2.51
C VAL A 37 15.96 -17.51 3.54
N TYR A 38 15.05 -17.84 4.47
CA TYR A 38 15.25 -18.93 5.43
C TYR A 38 15.36 -20.29 4.75
N GLY A 39 14.40 -20.64 3.89
CA GLY A 39 14.33 -21.95 3.23
C GLY A 39 15.50 -22.21 2.28
N LEU A 40 16.04 -21.17 1.66
CA LEU A 40 17.20 -21.25 0.77
C LEU A 40 18.54 -21.16 1.51
N ASN A 41 18.55 -20.95 2.84
CA ASN A 41 19.75 -20.63 3.61
C ASN A 41 20.59 -19.52 2.94
N ALA A 42 19.93 -18.47 2.44
CA ALA A 42 20.55 -17.44 1.63
C ALA A 42 21.41 -16.44 2.43
N LEU A 43 21.59 -16.67 3.74
CA LEU A 43 22.42 -15.84 4.61
C LEU A 43 23.88 -16.32 4.67
N PRO A 44 24.85 -15.40 4.83
CA PRO A 44 26.26 -15.74 5.03
C PRO A 44 26.51 -16.69 6.21
N ALA A 45 27.56 -17.51 6.08
CA ALA A 45 28.03 -18.39 7.15
C ALA A 45 28.38 -17.56 8.41
N GLY A 46 27.65 -17.79 9.50
CA GLY A 46 27.76 -17.04 10.76
C GLY A 46 26.47 -16.33 11.17
N ILE A 47 25.50 -16.17 10.26
CA ILE A 47 24.17 -15.67 10.60
C ILE A 47 23.18 -16.84 10.55
N ALA A 48 22.47 -17.06 11.65
CA ALA A 48 21.52 -18.15 11.74
C ALA A 48 20.32 -17.92 10.78
N SER A 49 19.96 -18.93 9.99
CA SER A 49 19.01 -18.75 8.89
C SER A 49 17.64 -18.26 9.32
N TRP A 50 17.20 -18.56 10.56
CA TRP A 50 15.91 -18.12 11.11
C TRP A 50 15.77 -16.59 11.16
N TRP A 51 16.89 -15.85 11.08
CA TRP A 51 16.87 -14.39 10.89
C TRP A 51 16.14 -13.95 9.63
N GLY A 52 16.07 -14.79 8.58
CA GLY A 52 15.25 -14.51 7.40
C GLY A 52 13.76 -14.37 7.74
N ILE A 53 13.25 -15.26 8.60
CA ILE A 53 11.85 -15.21 9.07
C ILE A 53 11.62 -13.96 9.93
N VAL A 54 12.54 -13.65 10.84
CA VAL A 54 12.44 -12.46 11.70
C VAL A 54 12.44 -11.19 10.88
N ALA A 55 13.41 -11.02 9.98
CA ALA A 55 13.53 -9.84 9.14
C ALA A 55 12.29 -9.66 8.26
N GLY A 56 11.83 -10.72 7.60
CA GLY A 56 10.61 -10.70 6.78
C GLY A 56 9.36 -10.37 7.59
N SER A 57 9.23 -10.92 8.80
CA SER A 57 8.07 -10.66 9.68
C SER A 57 8.07 -9.24 10.23
N VAL A 58 9.24 -8.74 10.67
CA VAL A 58 9.40 -7.36 11.16
C VAL A 58 9.10 -6.36 10.05
N LEU A 59 9.64 -6.56 8.84
CA LEU A 59 9.30 -5.71 7.70
C LEU A 59 7.81 -5.79 7.35
N ALA A 60 7.21 -6.98 7.33
CA ALA A 60 5.79 -7.13 7.00
C ALA A 60 4.91 -6.36 8.00
N VAL A 61 5.19 -6.46 9.30
CA VAL A 61 4.48 -5.71 10.34
C VAL A 61 4.70 -4.20 10.19
N LEU A 62 5.93 -3.77 9.89
CA LEU A 62 6.23 -2.37 9.60
C LEU A 62 5.45 -1.86 8.39
N MET A 63 5.39 -2.65 7.31
CA MET A 63 4.60 -2.30 6.12
C MET A 63 3.12 -2.15 6.46
N ILE A 64 2.53 -3.10 7.19
CA ILE A 64 1.14 -3.04 7.64
C ILE A 64 0.89 -1.81 8.52
N ALA A 65 1.80 -1.52 9.45
CA ALA A 65 1.73 -0.32 10.29
C ALA A 65 1.77 0.95 9.45
N THR A 66 2.62 0.99 8.41
CA THR A 66 2.70 2.13 7.50
C THR A 66 1.45 2.31 6.62
N THR A 67 0.66 1.26 6.35
CA THR A 67 -0.63 1.35 5.64
C THR A 67 -1.63 2.27 6.34
N GLY A 68 -1.54 2.42 7.67
CA GLY A 68 -2.35 3.36 8.46
C GLY A 68 -1.90 4.82 8.38
N VAL A 69 -0.70 5.08 7.84
CA VAL A 69 -0.06 6.40 7.74
C VAL A 69 -0.23 7.01 6.34
N VAL A 70 -0.64 6.20 5.35
CA VAL A 70 -0.87 6.62 3.95
C VAL A 70 -1.92 7.74 3.81
N ARG A 71 -2.74 7.98 4.84
CA ARG A 71 -3.65 9.14 4.94
C ARG A 71 -2.96 10.52 4.88
N PHE A 72 -1.64 10.58 5.05
CA PHE A 72 -0.86 11.81 4.92
C PHE A 72 -0.16 11.89 3.57
N ARG A 73 0.03 13.09 3.02
CA ARG A 73 0.69 13.33 1.70
C ARG A 73 2.08 12.70 1.58
N TRP A 74 2.75 12.43 2.70
CA TRP A 74 4.02 11.71 2.79
C TRP A 74 3.92 10.19 2.53
N GLY A 75 2.73 9.61 2.63
CA GLY A 75 2.47 8.19 2.37
C GLY A 75 2.85 7.74 0.96
N ILE A 76 2.81 8.66 -0.02
CA ILE A 76 3.24 8.37 -1.40
C ILE A 76 4.75 8.12 -1.46
N ALA A 77 5.55 8.97 -0.81
CA ALA A 77 7.00 8.79 -0.75
C ALA A 77 7.39 7.50 0.00
N LEU A 78 6.61 7.15 1.02
CA LEU A 78 6.82 5.94 1.81
C LEU A 78 6.58 4.66 1.00
N GLY A 79 5.58 4.63 0.12
CA GLY A 79 5.37 3.49 -0.79
C GLY A 79 6.52 3.33 -1.78
N TRP A 80 7.06 4.44 -2.32
CA TRP A 80 8.27 4.38 -3.16
C TRP A 80 9.50 3.88 -2.40
N LEU A 81 9.64 4.24 -1.12
CA LEU A 81 10.70 3.70 -0.27
C LEU A 81 10.58 2.18 -0.12
N TRP A 82 9.38 1.67 0.16
CA TRP A 82 9.13 0.23 0.27
C TRP A 82 9.43 -0.51 -1.02
N GLN A 83 9.03 0.05 -2.16
CA GLN A 83 9.33 -0.51 -3.47
C GLN A 83 10.84 -0.62 -3.71
N ALA A 84 11.60 0.42 -3.38
CA ALA A 84 13.06 0.38 -3.47
C ALA A 84 13.66 -0.71 -2.55
N LEU A 85 13.15 -0.86 -1.32
CA LEU A 85 13.61 -1.88 -0.38
C LEU A 85 13.33 -3.30 -0.87
N ILE A 86 12.18 -3.56 -1.50
CA ILE A 86 11.85 -4.89 -2.04
C ILE A 86 12.71 -5.23 -3.24
N VAL A 87 12.88 -4.29 -4.17
CA VAL A 87 13.77 -4.48 -5.32
C VAL A 87 15.21 -4.73 -4.85
N LEU A 88 15.66 -4.04 -3.80
CA LEU A 88 16.96 -4.29 -3.16
C LEU A 88 17.01 -5.67 -2.48
N GLY A 89 15.92 -6.13 -1.86
CA GLY A 89 15.79 -7.51 -1.38
C GLY A 89 15.98 -8.56 -2.49
N GLY A 90 15.72 -8.15 -3.74
CA GLY A 90 16.00 -8.90 -4.95
C GLY A 90 17.43 -9.41 -5.12
N PHE A 91 18.42 -8.75 -4.52
CA PHE A 91 19.81 -9.24 -4.55
C PHE A 91 19.99 -10.55 -3.78
N ILE A 92 19.13 -10.81 -2.78
CA ILE A 92 19.14 -12.06 -2.01
C ILE A 92 18.19 -13.08 -2.65
N VAL A 93 16.99 -12.63 -3.01
CA VAL A 93 15.97 -13.47 -3.65
C VAL A 93 15.52 -12.82 -4.95
N PRO A 94 16.07 -13.23 -6.12
CA PRO A 94 15.81 -12.58 -7.41
C PRO A 94 14.33 -12.43 -7.76
N ALA A 95 13.48 -13.34 -7.29
CA ALA A 95 12.02 -13.26 -7.48
C ALA A 95 11.41 -11.95 -6.92
N LEU A 96 12.00 -11.34 -5.88
CA LEU A 96 11.52 -10.08 -5.30
C LEU A 96 11.68 -8.89 -6.25
N VAL A 97 12.63 -8.94 -7.19
CA VAL A 97 12.77 -7.90 -8.23
C VAL A 97 11.53 -7.88 -9.13
N ILE A 98 11.08 -9.06 -9.58
CA ILE A 98 9.90 -9.20 -10.44
C ILE A 98 8.67 -8.65 -9.72
N VAL A 99 8.51 -9.02 -8.44
CA VAL A 99 7.42 -8.53 -7.60
C VAL A 99 7.49 -7.00 -7.46
N GLY A 100 8.63 -6.44 -7.06
CA GLY A 100 8.81 -5.00 -6.89
C GLY A 100 8.54 -4.23 -8.18
N VAL A 101 8.91 -4.77 -9.34
CA VAL A 101 8.58 -4.14 -10.63
C VAL A 101 7.07 -4.15 -10.91
N ILE A 102 6.39 -5.28 -10.71
CA ILE A 102 4.95 -5.41 -10.97
C ILE A 102 4.15 -4.52 -10.00
N PHE A 103 4.39 -4.67 -8.70
CA PHE A 103 3.68 -3.92 -7.67
C PHE A 103 4.07 -2.44 -7.68
N GLY A 104 5.34 -2.11 -7.89
CA GLY A 104 5.81 -0.74 -8.06
C GLY A 104 5.21 -0.07 -9.30
N GLY A 105 5.05 -0.80 -10.40
CA GLY A 105 4.35 -0.33 -11.60
C GLY A 105 2.87 -0.05 -11.33
N MET A 106 2.17 -0.96 -10.63
CA MET A 106 0.79 -0.75 -10.21
C MET A 106 0.66 0.44 -9.25
N TYR A 107 1.59 0.60 -8.31
CA TYR A 107 1.64 1.72 -7.37
C TYR A 107 1.88 3.05 -8.06
N ALA A 108 2.84 3.10 -8.99
CA ALA A 108 3.14 4.26 -9.81
C ALA A 108 1.91 4.65 -10.65
N TYR A 109 1.24 3.67 -11.25
CA TYR A 109 0.01 3.91 -12.00
C TYR A 109 -1.09 4.50 -11.11
N ALA A 110 -1.30 3.93 -9.92
CA ALA A 110 -2.28 4.41 -8.96
C ALA A 110 -2.00 5.86 -8.53
N THR A 111 -0.75 6.20 -8.22
CA THR A 111 -0.37 7.55 -7.76
C THR A 111 -0.38 8.61 -8.88
N ILE A 112 -0.06 8.24 -10.13
CA ILE A 112 -0.08 9.16 -11.27
C ILE A 112 -1.51 9.38 -11.77
N LYS A 113 -2.30 8.30 -11.94
CA LYS A 113 -3.65 8.37 -12.53
C LYS A 113 -4.77 8.55 -11.50
N GLY A 114 -4.53 8.17 -10.25
CA GLY A 114 -5.49 8.32 -9.15
C GLY A 114 -5.93 9.76 -8.96
N ARG A 115 -5.01 10.72 -9.00
CA ARG A 115 -5.33 12.16 -8.93
C ARG A 115 -6.27 12.65 -10.02
N ALA A 116 -6.12 12.12 -11.24
CA ALA A 116 -7.00 12.46 -12.36
C ALA A 116 -8.38 11.83 -12.21
N LEU A 117 -8.44 10.60 -11.67
CA LEU A 117 -9.69 9.88 -11.43
C LEU A 117 -10.47 10.47 -10.26
N ASP A 118 -9.79 10.83 -9.17
CA ASP A 118 -10.39 11.49 -8.00
C ASP A 118 -10.94 12.87 -8.36
N ARG A 119 -10.26 13.64 -9.21
CA ARG A 119 -10.80 14.92 -9.75
C ARG A 119 -12.08 14.72 -10.55
N ARG A 120 -12.13 13.67 -11.38
CA ARG A 120 -13.33 13.32 -12.19
C ARG A 120 -14.48 12.79 -11.33
N ASN A 121 -14.18 12.07 -10.25
CA ASN A 121 -15.19 11.58 -9.33
C ASN A 121 -15.76 12.70 -8.46
N ALA A 122 -14.91 13.63 -8.01
CA ALA A 122 -15.33 14.83 -7.27
C ALA A 122 -16.25 15.73 -8.11
N SER A 123 -15.94 15.95 -9.40
CA SER A 123 -16.81 16.74 -10.28
C SER A 123 -18.16 16.06 -10.54
N ARG A 124 -18.19 14.73 -10.70
CA ARG A 124 -19.43 13.95 -10.82
C ARG A 124 -20.28 13.97 -9.55
N ALA A 125 -19.66 13.90 -8.36
CA ALA A 125 -20.36 13.97 -7.08
C ALA A 125 -21.01 15.35 -6.84
N HIS A 126 -20.35 16.44 -7.26
CA HIS A 126 -20.96 17.78 -7.22
C HIS A 126 -22.13 17.92 -8.20
N ALA A 127 -22.02 17.33 -9.39
CA ALA A 127 -23.10 17.31 -10.37
C ALA A 127 -24.29 16.44 -9.93
N TYR A 128 -24.04 15.37 -9.18
CA TYR A 128 -25.07 14.54 -8.55
C TYR A 128 -25.42 15.03 -7.14
N SER A 129 -25.76 16.31 -7.01
CA SER A 129 -26.59 16.76 -5.90
C SER A 129 -28.04 16.54 -6.34
N PRO A 130 -28.78 15.53 -5.83
CA PRO A 130 -30.19 15.43 -6.15
C PRO A 130 -30.85 16.71 -5.68
N HIS A 131 -31.48 17.45 -6.60
CA HIS A 131 -32.49 18.41 -6.23
C HIS A 131 -33.49 17.66 -5.36
N ALA A 132 -33.44 17.86 -4.04
CA ALA A 132 -34.46 17.38 -3.15
C ALA A 132 -35.67 18.27 -3.41
N PRO A 133 -36.74 17.79 -4.08
CA PRO A 133 -37.96 18.56 -4.22
C PRO A 133 -38.67 18.43 -2.88
N ASN A 134 -38.37 19.35 -1.97
CA ASN A 134 -38.97 19.37 -0.64
C ASN A 134 -39.72 20.69 -0.48
N GLY A 135 -41.00 20.70 -0.87
CA GLY A 135 -41.95 21.73 -0.43
C GLY A 135 -42.81 22.34 -1.52
N GLU A 136 -43.68 21.54 -2.13
CA GLU A 136 -45.06 21.94 -2.43
C GLU A 136 -46.02 20.85 -1.93
#